data_AF-A0A1M3BHV8-F1
#
_entry.id   AF-A0A1M3BHV8-F1
#
_cell.length_a   1.000
_cell.length_b   1.000
_cell.length_c   1.000
_cell.angle_alpha   90.00
_cell.angle_beta   90.00
_cell.angle_gamma   90.00
#
_symmetry.space_group_name_H-M   'P 1'
#
loop_
_entity.id
_entity.type
_entity.pdbx_description
1 polymer ?
#
loop_
_entity_poly.entity_id
_entity_poly.type
_entity_poly.pdbx_seq_one_letter_code
_entity_poly.pdbx_strand_id
1 'polypeptide(L)'
;MVALEGQVPLQLVGFIDSVGKKGAEVRRVRNRFMSVPDAPVSRFELKLSGGKKGLLQNSKNLCSSKNKATFKLAGQNGKVYDTEPDIRVSCGKGKKKKK
;
A
#
# COMPACT_ATOMS: atom_id res chain seq x y z
N MET A 1 18.60 -20.79 -29.21
CA MET A 1 18.32 -19.37 -29.01
C MET A 1 17.86 -19.16 -27.58
N VAL A 2 18.30 -18.05 -27.00
CA VAL A 2 18.37 -17.76 -25.56
C VAL A 2 16.98 -17.56 -24.95
N ALA A 3 16.78 -18.15 -23.76
CA ALA A 3 15.61 -17.92 -22.93
C ALA A 3 15.68 -16.52 -22.31
N LEU A 4 14.64 -15.71 -22.50
CA LEU A 4 14.49 -14.45 -21.77
C LEU A 4 13.74 -14.72 -20.47
N GLU A 5 14.48 -15.06 -19.43
CA GLU A 5 14.00 -14.99 -18.05
C GLU A 5 13.90 -13.52 -17.61
N GLY A 6 12.73 -12.89 -17.81
CA GLY A 6 12.23 -11.81 -16.96
C GLY A 6 13.08 -10.55 -16.71
N GLN A 7 14.09 -10.25 -17.53
CA GLN A 7 15.14 -9.27 -17.19
C GLN A 7 15.03 -7.96 -17.99
N VAL A 8 13.86 -7.32 -18.02
CA VAL A 8 13.74 -5.92 -18.48
C VAL A 8 13.12 -5.09 -17.35
N PRO A 9 13.79 -4.05 -16.85
CA PRO A 9 13.19 -3.13 -15.90
C PRO A 9 12.07 -2.36 -16.61
N LEU A 10 10.83 -2.71 -16.30
CA LEU A 10 9.66 -2.00 -16.82
C LEU A 10 9.31 -0.85 -15.88
N GLN A 11 9.36 0.37 -16.39
CA GLN A 11 8.95 1.55 -15.63
C GLN A 11 7.43 1.71 -15.73
N LEU A 12 6.74 1.23 -14.70
CA LEU A 12 5.30 1.38 -14.58
C LEU A 12 4.95 2.82 -14.21
N VAL A 13 4.31 3.55 -15.13
CA VAL A 13 3.75 4.88 -14.86
C VAL A 13 2.34 4.69 -14.29
N GLY A 14 2.19 4.93 -12.99
CA GLY A 14 0.93 4.81 -12.27
C GLY A 14 0.39 6.16 -11.82
N PHE A 15 -0.93 6.31 -11.82
CA PHE A 15 -1.61 7.48 -11.27
C PHE A 15 -1.96 7.21 -9.81
N ILE A 16 -1.61 8.15 -8.93
CA ILE A 16 -1.92 8.09 -7.50
C ILE A 16 -3.08 9.03 -7.20
N ASP A 17 -4.17 8.49 -6.70
CA ASP A 17 -5.35 9.26 -6.28
C ASP A 17 -5.82 8.88 -4.87
N SER A 18 -6.57 9.78 -4.24
CA SER A 18 -7.21 9.53 -2.95
C SER A 18 -8.69 9.26 -3.16
N VAL A 19 -9.12 8.03 -2.86
CA VAL A 19 -10.52 7.63 -2.97
C VAL A 19 -11.24 7.69 -1.63
N GLY A 20 -12.51 8.11 -1.66
CA GLY A 20 -13.36 8.29 -0.48
C GLY A 20 -14.22 9.55 -0.61
N LYS A 21 -15.32 9.64 0.14
CA LYS A 21 -16.15 10.86 0.17
C LYS A 21 -15.37 11.99 0.86
N LYS A 22 -15.54 13.23 0.39
CA LYS A 22 -14.98 14.42 1.06
C LYS A 22 -15.59 14.49 2.47
N GLY A 23 -14.73 14.52 3.50
CA GLY A 23 -15.16 14.45 4.91
C GLY A 23 -15.35 13.03 5.48
N ALA A 24 -15.10 11.96 4.71
CA ALA A 24 -15.10 10.60 5.25
C ALA A 24 -13.89 10.36 6.16
N GLU A 25 -14.13 9.68 7.28
CA GLU A 25 -13.11 9.29 8.28
C GLU A 25 -12.02 8.36 7.69
N VAL A 26 -12.35 7.64 6.61
CA VAL A 26 -11.44 6.70 5.94
C VAL A 26 -11.26 7.11 4.47
N ARG A 27 -10.11 7.68 4.15
CA ARG A 27 -9.62 7.86 2.78
C ARG A 27 -8.61 6.77 2.47
N ARG A 28 -8.57 6.31 1.22
CA ARG A 28 -7.59 5.32 0.75
C ARG A 28 -6.75 5.91 -0.35
N VAL A 29 -5.46 5.58 -0.34
CA VAL A 29 -4.58 5.83 -1.48
C VAL A 29 -4.78 4.71 -2.47
N ARG A 30 -5.04 5.07 -3.72
CA ARG A 30 -5.15 4.14 -4.83
C ARG A 30 -4.06 4.47 -5.85
N ASN A 31 -3.40 3.43 -6.34
CA ASN A 31 -2.49 3.54 -7.47
C ASN A 31 -3.05 2.71 -8.63
N ARG A 32 -3.13 3.31 -9.82
CA ARG A 32 -3.67 2.66 -11.02
C ARG A 32 -2.67 2.74 -12.17
N PHE A 33 -2.46 1.62 -12.83
CA PHE A 33 -1.70 1.53 -14.08
C PHE A 33 -2.66 1.45 -15.26
N MET A 34 -2.59 2.43 -16.17
CA MET A 34 -3.49 2.50 -17.33
C MET A 34 -3.11 1.50 -18.43
N SER A 35 -1.80 1.35 -18.67
CA SER A 35 -1.24 0.31 -19.53
C SER A 35 -0.24 -0.50 -18.71
N VAL A 36 -0.41 -1.82 -18.75
CA VAL A 36 0.62 -2.75 -18.27
C VAL A 36 1.35 -3.24 -19.51
N PRO A 37 2.69 -3.30 -19.50
CA PRO A 37 3.44 -3.90 -20.59
C PRO A 37 2.94 -5.32 -20.88
N ASP A 38 3.18 -5.81 -22.09
CA ASP A 38 2.95 -7.17 -22.55
C ASP A 38 3.67 -8.26 -21.72
N ALA A 39 4.53 -7.87 -20.78
CA ALA A 39 5.16 -8.73 -19.79
C ALA A 39 4.40 -8.76 -18.44
N PRO A 40 4.25 -9.94 -17.80
CA PRO A 40 3.63 -10.06 -16.49
C PRO A 40 4.36 -9.27 -15.39
N VAL A 41 3.61 -8.49 -14.60
CA VAL A 41 4.14 -7.82 -13.40
C VAL A 41 4.07 -8.78 -12.22
N SER A 42 5.23 -9.19 -11.69
CA SER A 42 5.34 -10.11 -10.54
C SER A 42 5.50 -9.39 -9.20
N ARG A 43 6.05 -8.17 -9.18
CA ARG A 43 6.31 -7.40 -7.96
C ARG A 43 5.98 -5.93 -8.16
N PHE A 44 5.29 -5.36 -7.19
CA PHE A 44 5.02 -3.93 -7.09
C PHE A 44 5.49 -3.41 -5.73
N GLU A 45 6.27 -2.32 -5.73
CA GLU A 45 6.77 -1.69 -4.52
C GLU A 45 6.48 -0.19 -4.55
N LEU A 46 5.61 0.26 -3.65
CA LEU A 46 5.28 1.67 -3.47
C LEU A 46 6.04 2.22 -2.26
N LYS A 47 7.05 3.05 -2.52
CA LYS A 47 7.80 3.75 -1.46
C LYS A 47 7.20 5.13 -1.25
N LEU A 48 6.62 5.35 -0.08
CA LEU A 48 6.08 6.64 0.33
C LEU A 48 6.92 7.21 1.46
N SER A 49 7.27 8.49 1.34
CA SER A 49 7.92 9.22 2.43
C SER A 49 6.94 9.40 3.60
N GLY A 50 7.38 9.04 4.79
CA GLY A 50 6.69 9.36 6.04
C GLY A 50 7.13 10.70 6.64
N GLY A 51 6.54 11.08 7.78
CA GLY A 51 6.94 12.25 8.56
C GLY A 51 6.18 13.54 8.19
N LYS A 52 6.70 14.70 8.62
CA LYS A 52 6.01 16.01 8.51
C LYS A 52 5.66 16.41 7.07
N LYS A 53 6.38 15.90 6.08
CA LYS A 53 6.15 16.13 4.64
C LYS A 53 5.63 14.87 3.92
N GLY A 54 5.19 13.86 4.67
CA GLY A 54 4.71 12.61 4.10
C GLY A 54 3.32 12.75 3.48
N LEU A 55 3.02 11.92 2.49
CA LEU A 55 1.70 11.87 1.84
C LEU A 55 0.63 11.18 2.70
N LEU A 56 1.06 10.43 3.72
CA LEU A 56 0.17 9.68 4.60
C LEU A 56 0.16 10.30 6.00
N GLN A 57 -1.03 10.66 6.47
CA GLN A 57 -1.28 11.07 7.84
C GLN A 57 -2.14 10.01 8.53
N ASN A 58 -1.76 9.61 9.74
CA ASN A 58 -2.56 8.70 10.55
C ASN A 58 -3.83 9.43 10.99
N SER A 59 -5.00 8.86 10.66
CA SER A 59 -6.30 9.40 11.09
C SER A 59 -6.62 9.13 12.55
N LYS A 60 -5.93 8.17 13.17
CA LYS A 60 -6.10 7.78 14.58
C LYS A 60 -4.77 7.42 15.23
N ASN A 61 -4.76 7.35 16.56
CA ASN A 61 -3.61 6.89 17.31
C ASN A 61 -3.35 5.39 17.05
N LEU A 62 -2.31 5.08 16.26
CA LEU A 62 -1.95 3.70 15.96
C LEU A 62 -1.27 2.96 17.12
N CYS A 63 -0.86 3.68 18.17
CA CYS A 63 -0.21 3.11 19.35
C CYS A 63 -1.18 2.65 20.43
N SER A 64 -2.46 3.06 20.38
CA SER A 64 -3.44 2.68 21.40
C SER A 64 -3.87 1.22 21.30
N SER A 65 -3.76 0.61 20.12
CA SER A 65 -4.21 -0.76 19.86
C SER A 65 -3.54 -1.34 18.62
N LYS A 66 -3.66 -2.67 18.44
CA LYS A 66 -3.26 -3.31 17.19
C LYS A 66 -4.24 -2.89 16.09
N ASN A 67 -3.69 -2.36 15.00
CA ASN A 67 -4.47 -1.91 13.85
C ASN A 67 -4.13 -2.76 12.63
N LYS A 68 -5.14 -3.03 11.79
CA LYS A 68 -4.98 -3.68 10.50
C LYS A 68 -5.07 -2.65 9.38
N ALA A 69 -4.29 -2.84 8.32
CA ALA A 69 -4.41 -2.07 7.10
C ALA A 69 -5.26 -2.84 6.10
N THR A 70 -6.21 -2.19 5.43
CA THR A 70 -6.91 -2.82 4.31
C THR A 70 -6.07 -2.65 3.04
N PHE A 71 -5.65 -3.76 2.44
CA PHE A 71 -4.92 -3.77 1.18
C PHE A 71 -5.73 -4.51 0.12
N LYS A 72 -5.94 -3.87 -1.03
CA LYS A 72 -6.74 -4.42 -2.14
C LYS A 72 -5.95 -4.31 -3.43
N LEU A 73 -5.70 -5.43 -4.07
CA LEU A 73 -5.06 -5.51 -5.37
C LEU A 73 -6.04 -6.10 -6.37
N ALA A 74 -6.17 -5.44 -7.52
CA ALA A 74 -6.92 -5.96 -8.65
C ALA A 74 -5.99 -6.00 -9.87
N GLY A 75 -5.81 -7.20 -10.43
CA GLY A 75 -5.04 -7.42 -11.64
C GLY A 75 -5.87 -7.17 -12.89
N GLN A 76 -5.21 -6.85 -14.00
CA GLN A 76 -5.85 -6.71 -15.32
C GLN A 76 -6.49 -8.02 -15.80
N ASN A 77 -6.04 -9.16 -15.28
CA ASN A 77 -6.63 -10.48 -15.53
C ASN A 77 -7.90 -10.76 -14.70
N GLY A 78 -8.44 -9.75 -14.01
CA GLY A 78 -9.63 -9.88 -13.16
C GLY A 78 -9.38 -10.56 -11.81
N LYS A 79 -8.16 -11.02 -11.51
CA LYS A 79 -7.84 -11.61 -10.20
C LYS A 79 -7.76 -10.50 -9.15
N VAL A 80 -8.33 -10.78 -7.99
CA VAL A 80 -8.33 -9.87 -6.84
C VAL A 80 -7.58 -10.51 -5.68
N TYR A 81 -6.82 -9.70 -4.95
CA TYR A 81 -6.15 -10.08 -3.73
C TYR A 81 -6.38 -9.01 -2.66
N ASP A 82 -7.29 -9.34 -1.74
CA ASP A 82 -7.65 -8.51 -0.59
C ASP A 82 -7.02 -9.11 0.67
N THR A 83 -6.32 -8.28 1.44
CA THR A 83 -5.65 -8.71 2.67
C THR A 83 -5.67 -7.63 3.74
N GLU A 84 -5.61 -8.05 5.00
CA GLU A 84 -5.62 -7.18 6.16
C GLU A 84 -4.40 -7.38 7.08
N PRO A 85 -3.19 -7.01 6.59
CA PRO A 85 -1.97 -7.15 7.37
C PRO A 85 -1.98 -6.25 8.60
N ASP A 86 -1.30 -6.71 9.65
CA ASP A 86 -1.08 -5.92 10.86
C ASP A 86 -0.14 -4.74 10.56
N ILE A 87 -0.54 -3.56 11.01
CA ILE A 87 0.29 -2.36 10.94
C ILE A 87 1.34 -2.44 12.03
N ARG A 88 2.60 -2.61 11.62
CA ARG A 88 3.73 -2.54 12.54
C ARG A 88 3.99 -1.08 12.91
N VAL A 89 3.97 -0.81 14.21
CA VAL A 89 4.17 0.53 14.76
C VAL A 89 5.43 0.55 15.62
N SER A 90 6.25 1.59 15.47
CA SER A 90 7.42 1.84 16.33
C SER A 90 7.04 2.75 17.51
N CYS A 91 6.01 2.35 18.26
CA CYS A 91 5.62 3.08 19.47
C CYS A 91 6.71 2.89 20.54
N GLY A 92 7.02 3.94 21.31
CA GLY A 92 7.89 3.82 22.48
C GLY A 92 7.37 2.74 23.43
N LYS A 93 8.27 2.01 24.11
CA LYS A 93 7.91 0.90 25.02
C LYS A 93 6.83 1.36 26.01
N GLY A 94 5.60 0.88 25.84
CA GLY A 94 4.51 1.16 26.76
C GLY A 94 4.82 0.56 28.14
N LYS A 95 4.66 1.35 29.21
CA LYS A 95 4.74 0.84 30.58
C LYS A 95 3.72 -0.29 30.73
N LYS A 96 4.18 -1.49 31.10
CA LYS A 96 3.30 -2.63 31.42
C LYS A 96 2.26 -2.17 32.43
N LYS A 97 0.97 -2.28 32.10
CA LYS A 97 -0.10 -2.14 33.11
C LYS A 97 0.17 -3.20 34.19
N LYS A 98 0.43 -2.76 35.43
CA LYS A 98 0.45 -3.66 36.58
C LYS A 98 -0.99 -4.19 36.77
N LYS A 99 -1.03 -5.48 37.08
CA LYS A 99 -2.21 -6.34 37.19
C LYS A 99 -3.17 -5.85 38.27
#